data_AF-A0A7C5QEP9-F1
#
_entry.id   AF-A0A7C5QEP9-F1
#
_cell.length_a   1.000
_cell.length_b   1.000
_cell.length_c   1.000
_cell.angle_alpha   90.00
_cell.angle_beta   90.00
_cell.angle_gamma   90.00
#
_symmetry.space_group_name_H-M   'P 1'
#
loop_
_entity.id
_entity.type
_entity.pdbx_description
1 polymer ?
#
loop_
_entity_poly.entity_id
_entity_poly.type
_entity_poly.pdbx_seq_one_letter_code
_entity_poly.pdbx_strand_id
1 'polypeptide(L)' 'MNRPDVCLVWFGYSGCDNVGYYGEIDTSHLSACGHQIEIRATDTDGNTRIIARKRFFVAN' A
#
# COMPACT_ATOMS: atom_id res chain seq x y z
N MET A 1 0.39 -9.85 6.97
CA MET A 1 -0.72 -9.06 7.54
C MET A 1 -1.98 -9.89 7.40
N ASN A 2 -2.67 -10.20 8.49
CA ASN A 2 -3.92 -10.98 8.41
C ASN A 2 -5.12 -10.01 8.42
N ARG A 3 -6.07 -10.18 7.50
CA ARG A 3 -7.26 -9.33 7.32
C ARG A 3 -8.53 -10.18 7.27
N PRO A 4 -8.92 -10.82 8.40
CA PRO A 4 -10.05 -11.74 8.44
C PRO A 4 -11.40 -11.03 8.17
N ASP A 5 -11.47 -9.73 8.44
CA ASP A 5 -12.62 -8.89 8.13
C ASP A 5 -12.94 -8.85 6.62
N VAL A 6 -11.92 -8.94 5.76
CA VAL A 6 -12.13 -8.97 4.30
C VAL A 6 -12.80 -10.28 3.88
N CYS A 7 -12.43 -11.41 4.48
CA CYS A 7 -12.99 -12.72 4.14
C CYS A 7 -14.45 -12.86 4.58
N LEU A 8 -14.82 -12.17 5.65
CA LEU A 8 -16.19 -12.11 6.13
C LEU A 8 -17.10 -11.32 5.18
N VAL A 9 -16.58 -10.31 4.50
CA VAL A 9 -17.34 -9.51 3.52
C VAL A 9 -17.34 -10.16 2.13
N TRP A 10 -16.21 -10.75 1.73
CA TRP A 10 -16.00 -11.34 0.40
C TRP A 10 -15.82 -12.86 0.48
N PHE A 11 -16.93 -13.55 0.75
CA PHE A 11 -16.92 -15.00 0.95
C PHE A 11 -16.46 -15.74 -0.31
N GLY A 12 -15.48 -16.64 -0.17
CA GLY A 12 -14.95 -17.45 -1.28
C GLY A 12 -13.91 -16.75 -2.16
N TYR A 13 -13.47 -15.54 -1.83
CA TYR A 13 -12.36 -14.88 -2.52
C TYR A 13 -11.04 -15.62 -2.27
N SER A 14 -10.46 -16.22 -3.31
CA SER A 14 -9.25 -17.05 -3.20
C SER A 14 -8.02 -16.33 -2.66
N GLY A 15 -7.95 -15.00 -2.85
CA GLY A 15 -6.84 -14.19 -2.36
C GLY A 15 -6.94 -13.80 -0.89
N CYS A 16 -8.01 -14.20 -0.18
CA CYS A 16 -8.38 -13.54 1.07
C CYS A 16 -7.31 -13.60 2.18
N ASP A 17 -6.58 -14.70 2.30
CA ASP A 17 -5.55 -14.86 3.32
C ASP A 17 -4.32 -13.96 3.09
N ASN A 18 -4.15 -13.46 1.85
CA ASN A 18 -3.01 -12.66 1.43
C ASN A 18 -3.39 -11.20 1.06
N VAL A 19 -4.53 -10.71 1.56
CA VAL A 19 -4.98 -9.34 1.27
C VAL A 19 -4.34 -8.29 2.17
N GLY A 20 -4.16 -7.10 1.58
CA GLY A 20 -3.53 -5.97 2.23
C GLY A 20 -2.02 -5.92 1.98
N TYR A 21 -1.44 -4.77 2.29
CA TYR A 21 0.00 -4.51 2.16
C TYR A 21 0.48 -3.73 3.37
N TYR A 22 1.71 -4.03 3.80
CA TYR A 22 2.43 -3.30 4.83
C TYR A 22 3.88 -3.17 4.40
N GLY A 23 4.50 -2.03 4.68
CA GLY A 23 5.91 -1.80 4.39
C GLY A 23 6.42 -0.60 5.14
N GLU A 24 7.72 -0.58 5.34
CA GLU A 24 8.46 0.54 5.93
C GLU A 24 9.40 1.10 4.87
N ILE A 25 9.60 2.41 4.90
CA ILE A 25 10.53 3.11 4.01
C ILE A 25 11.46 3.91 4.90
N ASP A 26 12.76 3.66 4.77
CA ASP A 26 13.76 4.49 5.41
C ASP A 26 13.80 5.86 4.72
N THR A 27 13.55 6.91 5.49
CA THR A 27 13.56 8.30 5.02
C THR A 27 14.88 9.01 5.33
N SER A 28 15.87 8.34 5.93
CA SER A 28 17.15 8.92 6.38
C SER A 28 17.94 9.60 5.26
N HIS A 29 17.77 9.16 4.01
CA HIS A 29 18.45 9.69 2.83
C HIS A 29 17.61 10.72 2.05
N LEU A 30 16.41 11.06 2.52
CA LEU A 30 15.55 12.06 1.87
C LEU A 30 15.93 13.47 2.32
N SER A 31 15.85 14.44 1.42
CA SER A 31 16.03 15.84 1.76
C SER A 31 14.94 16.33 2.71
N ALA A 32 15.29 17.31 3.57
CA ALA A 32 14.36 17.93 4.51
C ALA A 32 13.31 18.81 3.79
N CYS A 33 12.30 18.17 3.20
CA CYS A 33 11.19 18.83 2.51
C CYS A 33 9.92 17.97 2.52
N GLY A 34 8.88 18.43 1.83
CA GLY A 34 7.64 17.67 1.64
C GLY A 34 7.79 16.64 0.52
N HIS A 35 7.50 15.39 0.85
CA HIS A 35 7.52 14.23 -0.06
C HIS A 35 6.11 13.63 -0.22
N GLN A 36 5.89 12.90 -1.31
CA GLN A 36 4.65 12.16 -1.55
C GLN A 36 4.97 10.70 -1.83
N ILE A 37 4.36 9.80 -1.07
CA ILE A 37 4.34 8.37 -1.36
C ILE A 37 3.07 8.01 -2.14
N GLU A 38 3.22 7.14 -3.13
CA GLU A 38 2.14 6.58 -3.93
C GLU A 38 2.21 5.05 -3.89
N ILE A 39 1.06 4.41 -3.71
CA ILE A 39 0.96 2.95 -3.81
C ILE A 39 0.33 2.63 -5.16
N ARG A 40 1.09 1.88 -5.98
CA ARG A 40 0.65 1.40 -7.30
C ARG A 40 0.36 -0.08 -7.22
N ALA A 41 -0.84 -0.48 -7.64
CA ALA A 41 -1.23 -1.86 -7.76
C ALA A 41 -1.34 -2.23 -9.24
N THR A 42 -0.79 -3.38 -9.60
CA THR A 42 -0.90 -3.98 -10.93
C THR A 42 -1.65 -5.30 -10.80
N ASP A 43 -2.70 -5.50 -11.59
CA ASP A 43 -3.47 -6.74 -11.59
C ASP A 43 -2.86 -7.81 -12.53
N THR A 44 -3.47 -9.00 -12.57
CA THR A 44 -3.02 -10.13 -13.40
C THR A 44 -3.15 -9.87 -14.90
N ASP A 45 -3.97 -8.89 -15.29
CA ASP A 45 -4.16 -8.50 -16.69
C ASP A 45 -3.18 -7.38 -17.10
N GLY A 46 -2.32 -6.92 -16.17
CA GLY A 46 -1.31 -5.89 -16.39
C GLY A 46 -1.80 -4.46 -16.19
N ASN A 47 -3.05 -4.25 -15.76
CA ASN A 47 -3.57 -2.90 -15.51
C ASN A 47 -2.95 -2.33 -14.24
N THR A 48 -2.42 -1.10 -14.32
CA THR A 48 -1.80 -0.43 -13.18
C THR A 48 -2.62 0.77 -12.71
N ARG A 49 -2.85 0.89 -11.40
CA ARG A 49 -3.56 2.02 -10.78
C ARG A 49 -2.85 2.50 -9.52
N ILE A 50 -2.96 3.81 -9.25
CA ILE A 50 -2.57 4.39 -7.96
C ILE A 50 -3.76 4.25 -7.01
N ILE A 51 -3.60 3.44 -5.96
CA ILE A 51 -4.67 3.10 -5.02
C ILE A 51 -4.60 3.89 -3.71
N ALA A 52 -3.47 4.53 -3.42
CA ALA A 52 -3.32 5.43 -2.29
C ALA A 52 -2.21 6.45 -2.55
N ARG A 53 -2.35 7.62 -1.94
CA ARG A 53 -1.33 8.67 -1.91
C ARG A 53 -1.25 9.23 -0.51
N LYS A 54 -0.05 9.52 -0.01
CA LYS A 54 0.14 10.20 1.26
C LYS A 54 1.29 11.19 1.15
N ARG A 55 1.06 12.41 1.65
CA ARG A 55 2.13 13.41 1.81
C ARG A 55 2.74 13.25 3.19
N PHE A 56 4.05 13.41 3.28
CA PHE A 56 4.79 13.49 4.54
C PHE A 56 5.90 14.52 4.43
N PHE A 57 6.38 15.00 5.57
CA PHE A 57 7.49 15.96 5.62
C PHE A 57 8.65 15.30 6.35
N VAL A 58 9.85 15.43 5.80
CA VAL A 58 11.09 15.06 6.47
C VAL A 58 11.69 16.33 7.05
N ALA A 59 11.98 16.30 8.35
CA ALA A 59 12.68 17.37 9.04
C ALA A 59 14.07 16.85 9.47
N ASN A 60 15.04 17.76 9.57
CA ASN A 60 16.33 17.47 10.20
C ASN A 60 16.22 17.57 11.73
#